data_AF-A0A0G4KRY4-F1
#
_entry.id   AF-A0A0G4KRY4-F1
#
_cell.length_a   1.000
_cell.length_b   1.000
_cell.length_c   1.000
_cell.angle_alpha   90.00
_cell.angle_beta   90.00
_cell.angle_gamma   90.00
#
_symmetry.space_group_name_H-M   'P 1'
#
loop_
_entity.id
_entity.type
_entity.pdbx_description
1 polymer ?
#
loop_
_entity_poly.entity_id
_entity_poly.type
_entity_poly.pdbx_seq_one_letter_code
_entity_poly.pdbx_strand_id
1 'polypeptide(L)'
;MPTITVNKYDLYKALGQNFTTEEFEDLCFEFGIELDEDTENDDRPIVDGVQAPPELKIEIPANRYDMLCFEGIALMLNIFREKTPSPNYKLVEPKNPELSVIHVHPDTAKVRPLVAGAILRNIKFTQESYNSFISLQDKLHMNLARQRTLVSIGTHDLDTIEGPF
;
A
#
# COMPACT_ATOMS: atom_id res chain seq x y z
N MET A 1 -2.16 9.58 13.96
CA MET A 1 -2.74 8.77 12.85
C MET A 1 -1.58 8.27 12.00
N PRO A 2 -1.67 7.18 11.21
CA PRO A 2 -0.55 6.83 10.33
C PRO A 2 -0.34 7.91 9.26
N THR A 3 0.84 8.54 9.30
CA THR A 3 1.29 9.46 8.25
C THR A 3 1.94 8.65 7.12
N ILE A 4 1.49 8.90 5.90
CA ILE A 4 2.01 8.32 4.67
C ILE A 4 2.66 9.42 3.86
N THR A 5 3.93 9.21 3.51
CA THR A 5 4.70 10.13 2.68
C THR A 5 4.64 9.65 1.23
N VAL A 6 4.28 10.55 0.32
CA VAL A 6 4.15 10.26 -1.11
C VAL A 6 4.81 11.34 -1.95
N ASN A 7 5.36 10.99 -3.10
CA ASN A 7 5.85 11.97 -4.06
C ASN A 7 4.68 12.79 -4.62
N LYS A 8 4.77 14.11 -4.48
CA LYS A 8 3.74 15.08 -4.87
C LYS A 8 3.39 14.98 -6.36
N TYR A 9 4.41 15.07 -7.22
CA TYR A 9 4.19 15.11 -8.66
C TYR A 9 3.71 13.77 -9.21
N ASP A 10 4.19 12.66 -8.64
CA ASP A 10 3.69 11.33 -9.01
C ASP A 10 2.24 11.13 -8.59
N LEU A 11 1.85 11.63 -7.41
CA LEU A 11 0.46 11.57 -6.96
C LEU A 11 -0.44 12.40 -7.89
N TYR A 12 -0.05 13.64 -8.21
CA TYR A 12 -0.84 14.50 -9.09
C TYR A 12 -0.97 13.93 -10.50
N LYS A 13 0.11 13.32 -11.01
CA LYS A 13 0.08 12.56 -12.25
C LYS A 13 -0.89 11.38 -12.18
N ALA A 14 -0.91 10.63 -11.08
CA ALA A 14 -1.85 9.52 -10.87
C ALA A 14 -3.31 10.00 -10.71
N LEU A 15 -3.53 11.21 -10.17
CA LEU A 15 -4.83 11.86 -10.07
C LEU A 15 -5.28 12.54 -11.37
N GLY A 16 -4.42 12.59 -12.38
CA GLY A 16 -4.68 13.16 -13.71
C GLY A 16 -4.84 14.68 -13.73
N GLN A 17 -4.43 15.38 -12.66
CA GLN A 17 -4.55 16.83 -12.51
C GLN A 17 -3.45 17.33 -11.58
N ASN A 18 -2.89 18.50 -11.90
CA ASN A 18 -2.02 19.24 -10.97
C ASN A 18 -2.90 20.09 -10.06
N PHE A 19 -2.66 20.01 -8.76
CA PHE A 19 -3.37 20.79 -7.74
C PHE A 19 -2.44 21.85 -7.15
N THR A 20 -3.01 22.98 -6.72
CA THR A 20 -2.35 23.82 -5.72
C THR A 20 -2.39 23.14 -4.35
N THR A 21 -1.59 23.60 -3.40
CA THR A 21 -1.61 23.08 -2.03
C THR A 21 -2.99 23.29 -1.39
N GLU A 22 -3.59 24.48 -1.53
CA GLU A 22 -4.94 24.78 -1.02
C GLU A 22 -6.01 23.86 -1.65
N GLU A 23 -5.98 23.66 -2.97
CA GLU A 23 -6.95 22.78 -3.65
C GLU A 23 -6.81 21.32 -3.18
N PHE A 24 -5.58 20.87 -2.90
CA PHE A 24 -5.34 19.51 -2.42
C PHE A 24 -5.73 19.35 -0.94
N GLU A 25 -5.52 20.38 -0.12
CA GLU A 25 -6.00 20.42 1.27
C GLU A 25 -7.52 20.33 1.34
N ASP A 26 -8.24 21.12 0.53
CA ASP A 26 -9.70 21.07 0.44
C ASP A 26 -10.18 19.67 0.04
N LEU A 27 -9.55 19.05 -0.97
CA LEU A 27 -9.86 17.68 -1.39
C LEU A 27 -9.62 16.66 -0.26
N CYS A 28 -8.51 16.79 0.46
CA CYS A 28 -8.19 15.94 1.60
C CYS A 28 -9.27 16.06 2.68
N PHE A 29 -9.64 17.30 3.02
CA PHE A 29 -10.65 17.60 4.03
C PHE A 29 -12.04 17.06 3.66
N GLU A 30 -12.48 17.27 2.42
CA GLU A 30 -13.75 16.73 1.90
C GLU A 30 -13.81 15.20 1.97
N PHE A 31 -12.68 14.54 1.70
CA PHE A 31 -12.57 13.09 1.78
C PHE A 31 -12.48 12.57 3.22
N GLY A 32 -11.99 13.40 4.15
CA GLY A 32 -11.76 13.05 5.56
C GLY A 32 -10.35 12.53 5.86
N ILE A 33 -9.36 12.96 5.08
CA ILE A 33 -7.92 12.81 5.36
C ILE A 33 -7.30 14.20 5.57
N GLU A 34 -6.10 14.28 6.12
CA GLU A 34 -5.45 15.56 6.41
C GLU A 34 -4.08 15.63 5.72
N LEU A 35 -3.81 16.75 5.05
CA LEU A 35 -2.47 17.06 4.58
C LEU A 35 -1.70 17.69 5.75
N ASP A 36 -0.66 17.01 6.22
CA ASP A 36 0.16 17.43 7.35
C ASP A 36 1.28 18.39 6.90
N GLU A 37 1.97 18.04 5.80
CA GLU A 37 3.09 18.82 5.30
C GLU A 37 3.24 18.68 3.78
N ASP A 38 3.58 19.80 3.12
CA ASP A 38 3.94 19.89 1.71
C ASP A 38 5.35 20.46 1.58
N THR A 39 6.30 19.59 1.23
CA THR A 39 7.74 19.91 1.24
C THR A 39 8.23 20.61 -0.03
N GLU A 40 7.33 21.09 -0.90
CA GLU A 40 7.70 21.75 -2.15
C GLU A 40 8.60 22.99 -1.95
N ASN A 41 8.33 23.77 -0.92
CA ASN A 41 9.03 25.01 -0.61
C ASN A 41 10.19 24.82 0.40
N ASP A 42 10.42 23.60 0.88
CA ASP A 42 11.44 23.31 1.88
C ASP A 42 12.82 23.06 1.25
N ASP A 43 13.86 23.22 2.08
CA ASP A 43 15.24 22.84 1.73
C ASP A 43 15.35 21.30 1.64
N ARG A 44 15.09 20.78 0.44
CA ARG A 44 15.13 19.34 0.14
C ARG A 44 16.57 18.84 -0.04
N PRO A 45 16.90 17.65 0.49
CA PRO A 45 18.23 17.08 0.36
C PRO A 45 18.59 16.81 -1.10
N ILE A 46 19.86 16.98 -1.44
CA ILE A 46 20.41 16.58 -2.73
C ILE A 46 20.90 15.14 -2.60
N VAL A 47 20.27 14.23 -3.32
CA VAL A 47 20.66 12.82 -3.39
C VAL A 47 21.20 12.57 -4.79
N ASP A 48 22.42 12.05 -4.89
CA ASP A 48 23.10 11.77 -6.16
C ASP A 48 23.17 12.96 -7.14
N GLY A 49 23.30 14.18 -6.59
CA GLY A 49 23.40 15.41 -7.38
C GLY A 49 22.05 15.94 -7.91
N VAL A 50 20.93 15.29 -7.57
CA VAL A 50 19.57 15.73 -7.90
C VAL A 50 18.84 16.11 -6.62
N GLN A 51 18.15 17.24 -6.63
CA GLN A 51 17.29 17.62 -5.50
C GLN A 51 16.15 16.61 -5.39
N ALA A 52 15.93 16.06 -4.18
CA ALA A 52 14.85 15.12 -3.94
C ALA A 52 13.50 15.70 -4.39
N PRO A 53 12.60 14.86 -4.97
CA PRO A 53 11.29 15.33 -5.37
C PRO A 53 10.51 15.85 -4.15
N PRO A 54 9.58 16.79 -4.33
CA PRO A 54 8.75 17.25 -3.24
C PRO A 54 7.77 16.14 -2.82
N GLU A 55 7.61 16.00 -1.53
CA GLU A 55 6.78 14.99 -0.87
C GLU A 55 5.60 15.65 -0.16
N LEU A 56 4.46 14.95 -0.18
CA LEU A 56 3.29 15.24 0.63
C LEU A 56 3.24 14.24 1.78
N LYS A 57 3.06 14.74 3.00
CA LYS A 57 2.78 13.93 4.19
C LYS A 57 1.28 13.98 4.45
N ILE A 58 0.62 12.84 4.32
CA ILE A 58 -0.83 12.73 4.44
C ILE A 58 -1.14 11.88 5.67
N GLU A 59 -1.90 12.42 6.62
CA GLU A 59 -2.43 11.67 7.74
C GLU A 59 -3.70 10.92 7.33
N ILE A 60 -3.66 9.60 7.51
CA ILE A 60 -4.75 8.69 7.17
C ILE A 60 -5.44 8.22 8.45
N PRO A 61 -6.78 8.23 8.54
CA PRO A 61 -7.51 7.65 9.64
C PRO A 61 -7.12 6.19 9.90
N ALA A 62 -6.96 5.81 11.17
CA ALA A 62 -6.47 4.48 11.54
C ALA A 62 -7.38 3.32 11.11
N ASN A 63 -8.63 3.59 10.72
CA ASN A 63 -9.60 2.63 10.22
C ASN A 63 -9.55 2.44 8.68
N ARG A 64 -8.73 3.19 7.94
CA ARG A 64 -8.61 3.12 6.47
C ARG A 64 -7.31 2.45 6.03
N TYR A 65 -7.25 1.12 6.18
CA TYR A 65 -6.07 0.33 5.81
C TYR A 65 -5.80 0.30 4.30
N ASP A 66 -6.82 0.57 3.50
CA ASP A 66 -6.76 0.64 2.04
C ASP A 66 -5.97 1.85 1.52
N MET A 67 -5.66 2.84 2.37
CA MET A 67 -4.94 4.06 2.01
C MET A 67 -3.54 4.15 2.64
N LEU A 68 -2.98 3.02 3.10
CA LEU A 68 -1.65 2.99 3.71
C LEU A 68 -0.50 2.93 2.68
N CYS A 69 -0.80 3.09 1.40
CA CYS A 69 0.18 3.14 0.31
C CYS A 69 -0.24 4.15 -0.76
N PHE A 70 0.72 4.49 -1.63
CA PHE A 70 0.53 5.41 -2.75
C PHE A 70 -0.65 5.00 -3.65
N GLU A 71 -0.69 3.72 -4.05
CA GLU A 71 -1.69 3.18 -4.96
C GLU A 71 -3.10 3.25 -4.36
N GLY A 72 -3.21 3.01 -3.05
CA GLY A 72 -4.45 3.07 -2.30
C GLY A 72 -5.01 4.49 -2.22
N ILE A 73 -4.15 5.46 -1.89
CA ILE A 73 -4.52 6.88 -1.85
C ILE A 73 -4.98 7.35 -3.23
N ALA A 74 -4.18 7.09 -4.27
CA ALA A 74 -4.52 7.49 -5.64
C ALA A 74 -5.83 6.86 -6.13
N LEU A 75 -6.05 5.58 -5.86
CA LEU A 75 -7.29 4.87 -6.23
C LEU A 75 -8.51 5.47 -5.53
N MET A 76 -8.45 5.67 -4.21
CA MET A 76 -9.60 6.13 -3.43
C MET A 76 -9.97 7.58 -3.73
N LEU A 77 -8.98 8.45 -3.91
CA LEU A 77 -9.22 9.84 -4.32
C LEU A 77 -9.80 9.91 -5.74
N ASN A 78 -9.35 9.07 -6.67
CA ASN A 78 -9.92 9.02 -8.02
C ASN A 78 -11.34 8.45 -8.05
N ILE A 79 -11.66 7.48 -7.19
CA ILE A 79 -13.04 6.98 -7.03
C ILE A 79 -13.94 8.06 -6.44
N PHE A 80 -13.49 8.75 -5.39
CA PHE A 80 -14.24 9.83 -4.73
C PHE A 80 -14.55 10.97 -5.70
N ARG A 81 -13.60 11.34 -6.55
CA ARG A 81 -13.74 12.35 -7.60
C ARG A 81 -14.49 11.86 -8.85
N GLU A 82 -15.05 10.66 -8.81
CA GLU A 82 -15.76 10.00 -9.91
C GLU A 82 -14.92 9.88 -11.22
N LYS A 83 -13.59 9.91 -11.11
CA LYS A 83 -12.67 9.77 -12.25
C LYS A 83 -12.43 8.32 -12.64
N THR A 84 -12.60 7.40 -11.70
CA THR A 84 -12.38 5.96 -11.92
C THR A 84 -13.49 5.18 -11.21
N PRO A 85 -14.10 4.17 -11.87
CA PRO A 85 -15.06 3.31 -11.20
C PRO A 85 -14.38 2.44 -10.14
N SER A 86 -15.14 2.02 -9.13
CA SER A 86 -14.65 1.07 -8.14
C SER A 86 -14.16 -0.23 -8.80
N PRO A 87 -12.95 -0.71 -8.48
CA PRO A 87 -12.40 -1.91 -9.09
C PRO A 87 -13.20 -3.16 -8.69
N ASN A 88 -13.35 -4.08 -9.63
CA ASN A 88 -14.03 -5.35 -9.40
C ASN A 88 -13.00 -6.46 -9.13
N TYR A 89 -12.73 -6.72 -7.86
CA TYR A 89 -11.86 -7.81 -7.44
C TYR A 89 -12.61 -9.14 -7.49
N LYS A 90 -12.11 -10.09 -8.30
CA LYS A 90 -12.65 -11.44 -8.41
C LYS A 90 -11.58 -12.47 -8.09
N LEU A 91 -11.95 -13.48 -7.32
CA LEU A 91 -11.13 -14.66 -7.15
C LEU A 91 -11.14 -15.47 -8.44
N VAL A 92 -9.97 -15.90 -8.89
CA VAL A 92 -9.81 -16.77 -10.05
C VAL A 92 -9.33 -18.13 -9.55
N GLU A 93 -9.96 -19.20 -10.04
CA GLU A 93 -9.55 -20.55 -9.68
C GLU A 93 -8.13 -20.85 -10.19
N PRO A 94 -7.27 -21.46 -9.36
CA PRO A 94 -5.92 -21.82 -9.77
C PRO A 94 -5.97 -22.95 -10.79
N LYS A 95 -5.08 -22.90 -11.81
CA LYS A 95 -4.92 -23.99 -12.80
C LYS A 95 -4.55 -25.33 -12.16
N ASN A 96 -3.83 -25.29 -11.04
CA ASN A 96 -3.44 -26.49 -10.29
C ASN A 96 -3.72 -26.26 -8.79
N PRO A 97 -4.94 -26.59 -8.32
CA PRO A 97 -5.39 -26.28 -6.96
C PRO A 97 -4.56 -26.98 -5.88
N GLU A 98 -4.10 -28.20 -6.13
CA GLU A 98 -3.40 -29.03 -5.15
C GLU A 98 -2.03 -28.44 -4.75
N LEU A 99 -1.37 -27.74 -5.68
CA LEU A 99 -0.08 -27.07 -5.41
C LEU A 99 -0.24 -25.75 -4.64
N SER A 100 -1.46 -25.22 -4.52
CA SER A 100 -1.75 -23.95 -3.86
C SER A 100 -2.37 -24.14 -2.47
N VAL A 101 -2.13 -25.30 -1.84
CA VAL A 101 -2.62 -25.65 -0.51
C VAL A 101 -1.54 -25.37 0.55
N ILE A 102 -1.95 -24.77 1.67
CA ILE A 102 -1.12 -24.59 2.87
C ILE A 102 -1.67 -25.51 3.97
N HIS A 103 -0.83 -26.41 4.47
CA HIS A 103 -1.18 -27.34 5.54
C HIS A 103 -0.71 -26.82 6.90
N VAL A 104 -1.67 -26.63 7.81
CA VAL A 104 -1.36 -26.20 9.19
C VAL A 104 -1.19 -27.42 10.07
N HIS A 105 0.03 -27.64 10.55
CA HIS A 105 0.31 -28.75 11.48
C HIS A 105 -0.27 -28.47 12.88
N PRO A 106 -0.84 -29.46 13.59
CA PRO A 106 -1.40 -29.26 14.93
C PRO A 106 -0.44 -28.65 15.96
N ASP A 107 0.87 -28.86 15.78
CA ASP A 107 1.89 -28.30 16.66
C ASP A 107 1.93 -26.76 16.64
N THR A 108 1.48 -26.13 15.55
CA THR A 108 1.44 -24.66 15.45
C THR A 108 0.33 -24.05 16.31
N ALA A 109 -0.67 -24.84 16.74
CA ALA A 109 -1.84 -24.35 17.47
C ALA A 109 -1.50 -23.62 18.77
N LYS A 110 -0.40 -24.00 19.43
CA LYS A 110 0.06 -23.36 20.69
C LYS A 110 0.77 -22.02 20.48
N VAL A 111 1.28 -21.77 19.27
CA VAL A 111 2.11 -20.59 18.96
C VAL A 111 1.36 -19.64 18.02
N ARG A 112 0.93 -20.13 16.86
CA ARG A 112 0.16 -19.39 15.84
C ARG A 112 -0.80 -20.37 15.13
N PRO A 113 -2.09 -20.41 15.53
CA PRO A 113 -3.00 -21.46 15.10
C PRO A 113 -3.53 -21.33 13.67
N LEU A 114 -3.44 -20.13 13.07
CA LEU A 114 -4.08 -19.82 11.79
C LEU A 114 -3.07 -19.27 10.80
N VAL A 115 -3.22 -19.68 9.54
CA VAL A 115 -2.52 -19.12 8.38
C VAL A 115 -3.53 -18.86 7.27
N ALA A 116 -3.32 -17.78 6.55
CA ALA A 116 -4.04 -17.49 5.32
C ALA A 116 -3.02 -17.05 4.28
N GLY A 117 -3.26 -17.41 3.03
CA GLY A 117 -2.40 -17.06 1.90
C GLY A 117 -3.25 -16.75 0.67
N ALA A 118 -2.69 -15.92 -0.21
CA ALA A 118 -3.26 -15.62 -1.51
C ALA A 118 -2.12 -15.52 -2.53
N ILE A 119 -2.41 -15.92 -3.77
CA ILE A 119 -1.45 -15.85 -4.87
C ILE A 119 -1.93 -14.78 -5.84
N LEU A 120 -1.07 -13.79 -6.09
CA LEU A 120 -1.28 -12.79 -7.12
C LEU A 120 -0.35 -13.13 -8.30
N ARG A 121 -0.93 -13.46 -9.45
CA ARG A 121 -0.18 -13.92 -10.63
C ARG A 121 0.07 -12.77 -11.61
N ASN A 122 1.18 -12.86 -12.34
CA ASN A 122 1.57 -11.90 -13.40
C ASN A 122 1.76 -10.47 -12.90
N ILE A 123 2.22 -10.28 -11.66
CA ILE A 123 2.62 -8.96 -11.17
C ILE A 123 3.95 -8.57 -11.83
N LYS A 124 4.03 -7.32 -12.30
CA LYS A 124 5.27 -6.71 -12.77
C LYS A 124 5.65 -5.59 -11.81
N PHE A 125 6.70 -5.81 -11.04
CA PHE A 125 7.24 -4.78 -10.16
C PHE A 125 8.23 -3.89 -10.90
N THR A 126 8.06 -2.58 -10.75
CA THR A 126 9.15 -1.60 -10.83
C THR A 126 9.77 -1.42 -9.45
N GLN A 127 10.97 -0.84 -9.37
CA GLN A 127 11.62 -0.54 -8.08
C GLN A 127 10.72 0.29 -7.15
N GLU A 128 10.03 1.29 -7.69
CA GLU A 128 9.10 2.14 -6.95
C GLU A 128 7.90 1.34 -6.41
N SER A 129 7.24 0.56 -7.27
CA SER A 129 6.10 -0.27 -6.84
C SER A 129 6.50 -1.35 -5.82
N TYR A 130 7.73 -1.88 -5.93
CA TYR A 130 8.25 -2.83 -4.96
C TYR A 130 8.49 -2.16 -3.60
N ASN A 131 9.10 -0.97 -3.59
CA ASN A 131 9.29 -0.18 -2.38
C ASN A 131 7.94 0.19 -1.74
N SER A 132 6.95 0.59 -2.53
CA SER A 132 5.58 0.87 -2.05
C SER A 132 4.96 -0.38 -1.41
N PHE A 133 5.11 -1.54 -2.07
CA PHE A 133 4.58 -2.81 -1.59
C PHE A 133 5.20 -3.26 -0.24
N ILE A 134 6.52 -3.14 -0.10
CA ILE A 134 7.21 -3.44 1.17
C ILE A 134 6.84 -2.42 2.25
N SER A 135 6.75 -1.13 1.90
CA SER A 135 6.31 -0.09 2.84
C SER A 135 4.90 -0.37 3.37
N LEU A 136 3.96 -0.78 2.51
CA LEU A 136 2.61 -1.18 2.92
C LEU A 136 2.64 -2.34 3.93
N GLN A 137 3.45 -3.37 3.65
CA GLN A 137 3.61 -4.52 4.53
C GLN A 137 4.09 -4.10 5.92
N ASP A 138 5.11 -3.25 5.98
CA ASP A 138 5.66 -2.76 7.25
C ASP A 138 4.68 -1.85 8.00
N LYS A 139 3.93 -0.99 7.32
CA LYS A 139 2.88 -0.15 7.94
C LYS A 139 1.77 -1.01 8.55
N LEU A 140 1.33 -2.06 7.86
CA LEU A 140 0.34 -3.02 8.39
C LEU A 140 0.90 -3.78 9.58
N HIS A 141 2.18 -4.17 9.55
CA HIS A 141 2.85 -4.84 10.66
C HIS A 141 2.94 -3.96 11.90
N MET A 142 3.28 -2.68 11.73
CA MET A 142 3.42 -1.74 12.85
C MET A 142 2.07 -1.49 13.53
N ASN A 143 1.02 -1.19 12.76
CA ASN A 143 -0.26 -0.73 13.30
C ASN A 143 -1.24 -1.90 13.52
N LEU A 144 -1.88 -2.40 12.46
CA LEU A 144 -2.94 -3.42 12.53
C LEU A 144 -2.44 -4.70 13.23
N ALA A 145 -1.22 -5.12 12.92
CA ALA A 145 -0.67 -6.35 13.46
C ALA A 145 0.04 -6.21 14.82
N ARG A 146 0.09 -4.99 15.38
CA ARG A 146 0.80 -4.64 16.63
C ARG A 146 2.24 -5.16 16.67
N GLN A 147 3.09 -4.62 15.81
CA GLN A 147 4.49 -5.03 15.66
C GLN A 147 4.62 -6.55 15.43
N ARG A 148 3.80 -7.08 14.53
CA ARG A 148 3.73 -8.51 14.17
C ARG A 148 3.28 -9.46 15.28
N THR A 149 2.85 -8.95 16.45
CA THR A 149 2.40 -9.77 17.58
C THR A 149 1.14 -10.56 17.22
N LEU A 150 0.19 -9.92 16.52
CA LEU A 150 -1.09 -10.54 16.16
C LEU A 150 -1.03 -11.24 14.80
N VAL A 151 -0.48 -10.57 13.79
CA VAL A 151 -0.42 -11.07 12.42
C VAL A 151 1.00 -10.87 11.88
N SER A 152 1.52 -11.84 11.14
CA SER A 152 2.71 -11.59 10.31
C SER A 152 2.32 -11.86 8.87
N ILE A 153 2.77 -10.98 7.98
CA ILE A 153 2.54 -11.08 6.54
C ILE A 153 3.90 -11.39 5.95
N GLY A 154 3.99 -12.45 5.17
CA GLY A 154 5.17 -12.84 4.40
C GLY A 154 4.84 -12.79 2.91
N THR A 155 5.82 -12.40 2.11
CA THR A 155 5.70 -12.32 0.65
C THR A 155 6.83 -13.16 0.06
N HIS A 156 6.48 -14.03 -0.88
CA HIS A 156 7.40 -15.01 -1.45
C HIS A 156 7.24 -15.02 -2.96
N ASP A 157 8.36 -15.19 -3.67
CA ASP A 157 8.34 -15.43 -5.10
C ASP A 157 7.91 -16.87 -5.37
N LEU A 158 6.71 -17.03 -5.94
CA LEU A 158 6.12 -18.32 -6.23
C LEU A 158 6.95 -19.13 -7.23
N ASP A 159 7.71 -18.46 -8.12
CA ASP A 159 8.51 -19.15 -9.14
C ASP A 159 9.74 -19.86 -8.54
N THR A 160 10.07 -19.56 -7.28
CA THR A 160 11.23 -20.13 -6.57
C THR A 160 10.88 -21.26 -5.60
N ILE A 161 9.59 -21.54 -5.38
CA ILE A 161 9.10 -22.50 -4.40
C ILE A 161 8.10 -23.48 -5.02
N GLU A 162 8.09 -24.71 -4.52
CA GLU A 162 7.17 -25.75 -4.98
C GLU A 162 6.29 -26.21 -3.81
N GLY A 163 4.98 -26.31 -4.05
CA GLY A 163 4.01 -26.76 -3.05
C GLY A 163 3.79 -28.28 -3.05
N PRO A 164 2.94 -28.80 -2.16
CA PRO A 164 2.16 -28.06 -1.15
C PRO A 164 3.03 -27.52 0.00
N PHE A 165 2.53 -26.50 0.69
CA PHE A 165 3.24 -25.75 1.74
C PHE A 165 2.82 -26.15 3.16
#